data_AF-A0A936B2Y4-F1
#
_entry.id   AF-A0A936B2Y4-F1
#
_cell.length_a   1.000
_cell.length_b   1.000
_cell.length_c   1.000
_cell.angle_alpha   90.00
_cell.angle_beta   90.00
_cell.angle_gamma   90.00
#
_symmetry.space_group_name_H-M   'P 1'
#
loop_
_entity.id
_entity.type
_entity.pdbx_description
1 polymer ?
#
loop_
_entity_poly.entity_id
_entity_poly.type
_entity_poly.pdbx_seq_one_letter_code
_entity_poly.pdbx_strand_id
1 'polypeptide(L)'
;MERILEILIIWPFCAFFISLFLPKNNEKLISGFAFGVIGFHFFSIIGLLVLWAQHGFPNINIQEFSLYQGEDMHFFVDLYFDHVTAVYCVVGAMLTFLVTTYSRIYLHREPGYKRFFYTILFFYSGYMLAIFAGNLETLFIGWEILGITSFLLVAFYRERYLPVKNAFKVFSIYRIGDVGIILAMWASHHLWHENVTFVKLQNYDLVHHHLESHTMFGIFISLMLLLAASAKSAQFPFSSWLPRAMEGPTPSSAIFYGSLSVHLGLFLLIRTEPFWEHQWFARVIIGLTGVVSAAIAASIGRVQSSVKSQIAYASVAQIGLMFLELALGFKNFALFHFAGNAFLRTYQLLVSPSAVSYLIREQFYHFQPKHHNIETHFTKKLEYSLFLLSIKEYNMDVLLDRILWKPFKKFGNILRFINIRNVYYILIPTFFLGLLVQILSYSIPDFIVEVLPEIFALIGLMLVFRAYAGRRNVFVVWTLLVVNHFWIVLAISFNDALTNYEILYHFAGVIPSGILGYIILVKMKRLENDIDLNRFQGHAYEHPRLAVLFLIACLGLAGFPITTTFVGEDILFSHIGYDQVFLAFFLALGFVISGIALIRMYARIFLGPHVKRYHAIAQRSS
;
A
#
# COMPACT_ATOMS: atom_id res chain seq x y z
N MET A 1 -31.16 3.75 -7.78
CA MET A 1 -29.87 3.05 -7.96
C MET A 1 -28.84 3.55 -6.97
N GLU A 2 -28.75 4.86 -6.74
CA GLU A 2 -27.82 5.50 -5.79
C GLU A 2 -27.80 4.86 -4.40
N ARG A 3 -28.92 4.86 -3.66
CA ARG A 3 -29.00 4.22 -2.33
C ARG A 3 -28.59 2.74 -2.29
N ILE A 4 -28.80 2.01 -3.38
CA ILE A 4 -28.39 0.60 -3.46
C ILE A 4 -26.86 0.50 -3.50
N LEU A 5 -26.22 1.43 -4.21
CA LEU A 5 -24.77 1.50 -4.35
C LEU A 5 -24.09 1.84 -3.02
N GLU A 6 -24.61 2.83 -2.28
CA GLU A 6 -24.12 3.20 -0.94
C GLU A 6 -24.16 1.99 0.00
N ILE A 7 -25.31 1.29 0.04
CA ILE A 7 -25.49 0.07 0.86
C ILE A 7 -24.49 -1.01 0.45
N LEU A 8 -24.24 -1.19 -0.85
CA LEU A 8 -23.28 -2.17 -1.34
C LEU A 8 -21.85 -1.85 -0.90
N ILE A 9 -21.46 -0.60 -0.76
CA ILE A 9 -20.10 -0.24 -0.33
C ILE A 9 -19.95 -0.38 1.18
N ILE A 10 -20.97 0.02 1.95
CA ILE A 10 -20.97 -0.03 3.41
C ILE A 10 -21.10 -1.48 3.94
N TRP A 11 -21.85 -2.34 3.24
CA TRP A 11 -22.13 -3.70 3.69
C TRP A 11 -20.87 -4.55 4.00
N PRO A 12 -19.83 -4.60 3.13
CA PRO A 12 -18.56 -5.25 3.45
C PRO A 12 -17.90 -4.75 4.74
N PHE A 13 -17.94 -3.45 5.04
CA PHE A 13 -17.39 -2.89 6.28
C PHE A 13 -18.16 -3.38 7.50
N CYS A 14 -19.49 -3.32 7.45
CA CYS A 14 -20.34 -3.86 8.51
C CYS A 14 -20.05 -5.34 8.78
N ALA A 15 -19.92 -6.14 7.71
CA ALA A 15 -19.58 -7.55 7.83
C ALA A 15 -18.20 -7.78 8.46
N PHE A 16 -17.20 -6.98 8.09
CA PHE A 16 -15.90 -7.04 8.74
C PHE A 16 -16.01 -6.80 10.26
N PHE A 17 -16.69 -5.73 10.69
CA PHE A 17 -16.83 -5.44 12.12
C PHE A 17 -17.59 -6.54 12.87
N ILE A 18 -18.67 -7.06 12.31
CA ILE A 18 -19.42 -8.19 12.89
C ILE A 18 -18.52 -9.43 13.01
N SER A 19 -17.67 -9.69 12.01
CA SER A 19 -16.77 -10.85 12.00
C SER A 19 -15.75 -10.86 13.16
N LEU A 20 -15.41 -9.68 13.72
CA LEU A 20 -14.49 -9.56 14.85
C LEU A 20 -15.07 -10.18 16.14
N PHE A 21 -16.39 -10.19 16.30
CA PHE A 21 -17.08 -10.72 17.48
C PHE A 21 -17.37 -12.22 17.40
N LEU A 22 -17.14 -12.86 16.25
CA LEU A 22 -17.43 -14.28 16.07
C LEU A 22 -16.53 -15.18 16.94
N PRO A 23 -17.03 -16.27 17.53
CA PRO A 23 -16.25 -17.16 18.38
C PRO A 23 -15.13 -17.85 17.60
N LYS A 24 -13.88 -17.75 18.09
CA LYS A 24 -12.69 -18.31 17.43
C LYS A 24 -12.78 -19.82 17.17
N ASN A 25 -13.50 -20.55 18.02
CA ASN A 25 -13.54 -22.02 18.00
C ASN A 25 -14.59 -22.57 17.02
N ASN A 26 -15.44 -21.73 16.42
CA ASN A 26 -16.51 -22.19 15.53
C ASN A 26 -16.19 -21.86 14.07
N GLU A 27 -15.35 -22.69 13.43
CA GLU A 27 -14.96 -22.53 12.03
C GLU A 27 -16.16 -22.51 11.06
N LYS A 28 -17.19 -23.32 11.34
CA LYS A 28 -18.40 -23.41 10.52
C LYS A 28 -19.15 -22.08 10.52
N LEU A 29 -19.28 -21.44 11.67
CA LEU A 29 -19.94 -20.14 11.79
C LEU A 29 -19.10 -19.04 11.15
N ILE A 30 -17.78 -19.01 11.38
CA ILE A 30 -16.87 -18.00 10.78
C ILE A 30 -16.92 -18.06 9.24
N SER A 31 -16.72 -19.25 8.67
CA SER A 31 -16.71 -19.41 7.21
C SER A 31 -18.09 -19.32 6.60
N GLY A 32 -19.13 -19.82 7.28
CA GLY A 32 -20.51 -19.67 6.86
C GLY A 32 -20.94 -18.21 6.81
N PHE A 33 -20.55 -17.40 7.80
CA PHE A 33 -20.79 -15.96 7.81
C PHE A 33 -20.11 -15.25 6.64
N ALA A 34 -18.79 -15.45 6.47
CA ALA A 34 -18.06 -14.82 5.37
C ALA A 34 -18.60 -15.25 3.99
N PHE A 35 -18.88 -16.53 3.80
CA PHE A 35 -19.50 -17.06 2.59
C PHE A 35 -20.87 -16.44 2.32
N GLY A 36 -21.74 -16.38 3.34
CA GLY A 36 -23.09 -15.82 3.21
C GLY A 36 -23.08 -14.33 2.87
N VAL A 37 -22.25 -13.54 3.56
CA VAL A 37 -22.08 -12.10 3.31
C VAL A 37 -21.59 -11.84 1.88
N ILE A 38 -20.50 -12.49 1.48
CA ILE A 38 -19.88 -12.26 0.17
C ILE A 38 -20.78 -12.80 -0.94
N GLY A 39 -21.43 -13.95 -0.73
CA GLY A 39 -22.41 -14.51 -1.66
C GLY A 39 -23.61 -13.59 -1.87
N PHE A 40 -24.22 -13.11 -0.77
CA PHE A 40 -25.30 -12.12 -0.84
C PHE A 40 -24.87 -10.89 -1.62
N HIS A 41 -23.71 -10.32 -1.28
CA HIS A 41 -23.17 -9.14 -1.95
C HIS A 41 -22.92 -9.35 -3.44
N PHE A 42 -22.35 -10.50 -3.83
CA PHE A 42 -22.15 -10.88 -5.23
C PHE A 42 -23.47 -10.95 -6.02
N PHE A 43 -24.51 -11.60 -5.48
CA PHE A 43 -25.81 -11.65 -6.14
C PHE A 43 -26.51 -10.29 -6.17
N SER A 44 -26.33 -9.45 -5.15
CA SER A 44 -26.83 -8.07 -5.16
C SER A 44 -26.15 -7.21 -6.21
N ILE A 45 -24.84 -7.39 -6.45
CA ILE A 45 -24.12 -6.73 -7.55
C ILE A 45 -24.67 -7.15 -8.91
N ILE A 46 -24.94 -8.45 -9.11
CA ILE A 46 -25.57 -8.93 -10.35
C ILE A 46 -26.95 -8.27 -10.53
N GLY A 47 -27.77 -8.21 -9.48
CA GLY A 47 -29.05 -7.51 -9.50
C GLY A 47 -28.92 -6.03 -9.86
N LEU A 48 -27.94 -5.33 -9.27
CA LEU A 48 -27.63 -3.94 -9.61
C LEU A 48 -27.28 -3.78 -11.08
N LEU A 49 -26.49 -4.68 -11.67
CA LEU A 49 -26.09 -4.59 -13.07
C LEU A 49 -27.25 -4.80 -14.04
N VAL A 50 -28.17 -5.70 -13.71
CA VAL A 50 -29.41 -5.89 -14.50
C VAL A 50 -30.24 -4.59 -14.46
N LEU A 51 -30.42 -4.00 -13.27
CA LEU A 51 -31.11 -2.71 -13.14
C LEU A 51 -30.38 -1.60 -13.90
N TRP A 52 -29.05 -1.54 -13.79
CA TRP A 52 -28.22 -0.55 -14.47
C TRP A 52 -28.32 -0.67 -16.00
N ALA A 53 -28.33 -1.90 -16.54
CA ALA A 53 -28.54 -2.18 -17.95
C ALA A 53 -29.94 -1.76 -18.43
N GLN A 54 -30.99 -2.01 -17.63
CA GLN A 54 -32.36 -1.60 -17.94
C GLN A 54 -32.52 -0.07 -18.04
N HIS A 55 -31.68 0.69 -17.33
CA HIS A 55 -31.69 2.15 -17.37
C HIS A 55 -30.71 2.74 -18.41
N GLY A 56 -30.12 1.91 -19.27
CA GLY A 56 -29.24 2.38 -20.36
C GLY A 56 -27.82 2.71 -19.94
N PHE A 57 -27.31 2.07 -18.87
CA PHE A 57 -25.94 2.25 -18.37
C PHE A 57 -25.56 3.70 -17.98
N PRO A 58 -26.38 4.42 -17.19
CA PRO A 58 -26.04 5.79 -16.78
C PRO A 58 -24.79 5.81 -15.89
N ASN A 59 -23.93 6.80 -16.06
CA ASN A 59 -22.87 7.08 -15.09
C ASN A 59 -23.51 7.58 -13.80
N ILE A 60 -23.17 6.95 -12.67
CA ILE A 60 -23.69 7.33 -11.35
C ILE A 60 -22.54 7.95 -10.56
N ASN A 61 -22.73 9.19 -10.10
CA ASN A 61 -21.79 9.87 -9.20
C ASN A 61 -22.54 10.33 -7.95
N ILE A 62 -22.04 9.93 -6.78
CA ILE A 62 -22.65 10.24 -5.48
C ILE A 62 -21.60 10.94 -4.62
N GLN A 63 -21.86 12.20 -4.29
CA GLN A 63 -21.09 12.92 -3.29
C GLN A 63 -21.73 12.64 -1.93
N GLU A 64 -21.13 11.77 -1.13
CA GLU A 64 -21.75 11.31 0.12
C GLU A 64 -21.54 12.29 1.28
N PHE A 65 -20.27 12.57 1.63
CA PHE A 65 -19.96 13.28 2.87
C PHE A 65 -18.69 14.11 2.78
N SER A 66 -18.74 15.35 3.26
CA SER A 66 -17.55 16.19 3.42
C SER A 66 -16.81 15.82 4.71
N LEU A 67 -15.58 15.36 4.58
CA LEU A 67 -14.68 15.07 5.70
C LEU A 67 -14.16 16.35 6.34
N TYR A 68 -13.92 17.39 5.53
CA TYR A 68 -13.48 18.71 5.95
C TYR A 68 -13.92 19.77 4.94
N GLN A 69 -14.39 20.92 5.44
CA GLN A 69 -14.81 22.07 4.66
C GLN A 69 -14.16 23.33 5.26
N GLY A 70 -13.17 23.87 4.56
CA GLY A 70 -12.53 25.16 4.80
C GLY A 70 -13.03 26.23 3.81
N GLU A 71 -12.43 27.42 3.85
CA GLU A 71 -12.82 28.56 2.98
C GLU A 71 -12.49 28.30 1.50
N ASP A 72 -11.32 27.72 1.21
CA ASP A 72 -10.87 27.39 -0.16
C ASP A 72 -10.82 25.88 -0.43
N MET A 73 -11.21 25.05 0.55
CA MET A 73 -10.92 23.61 0.55
C MET A 73 -12.15 22.77 0.89
N HIS A 74 -12.49 21.80 0.03
CA HIS A 74 -13.53 20.82 0.29
C HIS A 74 -13.00 19.40 0.12
N PHE A 75 -12.72 18.73 1.23
CA PHE A 75 -12.43 17.30 1.24
C PHE A 75 -13.73 16.52 1.39
N PHE A 76 -14.05 15.69 0.40
CA PHE A 76 -15.26 14.87 0.40
C PHE A 76 -15.00 13.46 -0.12
N VAL A 77 -15.80 12.53 0.37
CA VAL A 77 -15.89 11.18 -0.17
C VAL A 77 -16.83 11.19 -1.37
N ASP A 78 -16.30 10.83 -2.52
CA ASP A 78 -17.03 10.75 -3.79
C ASP A 78 -17.08 9.30 -4.25
N LEU A 79 -18.26 8.84 -4.68
CA LEU A 79 -18.46 7.49 -5.16
C LEU A 79 -18.90 7.51 -6.62
N TYR A 80 -18.14 6.82 -7.47
CA TYR A 80 -18.33 6.81 -8.91
C TYR A 80 -18.52 5.40 -9.46
N PHE A 81 -19.55 5.23 -10.29
CA PHE A 81 -19.89 3.98 -10.93
C PHE A 81 -20.16 4.15 -12.42
N ASP A 82 -19.31 3.49 -13.19
CA ASP A 82 -19.30 3.44 -14.64
C ASP A 82 -18.94 2.02 -15.13
N HIS A 83 -18.70 1.87 -16.43
CA HIS A 83 -18.27 0.60 -17.03
C HIS A 83 -16.99 0.04 -16.41
N VAL A 84 -16.03 0.89 -16.03
CA VAL A 84 -14.78 0.44 -15.40
C VAL A 84 -15.08 -0.13 -14.00
N THR A 85 -15.86 0.58 -13.18
CA THR A 85 -16.26 0.08 -11.85
C THR A 85 -17.04 -1.22 -12.00
N ALA A 86 -17.97 -1.29 -12.94
CA ALA A 86 -18.80 -2.48 -13.16
C ALA A 86 -17.93 -3.73 -13.44
N VAL A 87 -16.94 -3.64 -14.33
CA VAL A 87 -16.04 -4.78 -14.63
C VAL A 87 -15.23 -5.19 -13.40
N TYR A 88 -14.58 -4.24 -12.72
CA TYR A 88 -13.79 -4.54 -11.52
C TYR A 88 -14.65 -5.07 -10.36
N CYS A 89 -15.89 -4.59 -10.23
CA CYS A 89 -16.83 -4.98 -9.20
C CYS A 89 -17.30 -6.43 -9.39
N VAL A 90 -17.73 -6.81 -10.60
CA VAL A 90 -18.16 -8.18 -10.91
C VAL A 90 -17.03 -9.17 -10.73
N VAL A 91 -15.88 -8.91 -11.35
CA VAL A 91 -14.70 -9.77 -11.27
C VAL A 91 -14.26 -9.90 -9.81
N GLY A 92 -14.18 -8.77 -9.10
CA GLY A 92 -13.84 -8.72 -7.68
C GLY A 92 -14.76 -9.55 -6.79
N ALA A 93 -16.07 -9.34 -6.89
CA ALA A 93 -17.06 -10.05 -6.09
C ALA A 93 -17.07 -11.56 -6.38
N MET A 94 -17.02 -11.95 -7.66
CA MET A 94 -17.00 -13.35 -8.07
C MET A 94 -15.74 -14.08 -7.57
N LEU A 95 -14.56 -13.48 -7.76
CA LEU A 95 -13.30 -14.08 -7.30
C LEU A 95 -13.23 -14.15 -5.77
N THR A 96 -13.72 -13.12 -5.08
CA THR A 96 -13.79 -13.13 -3.60
C THR A 96 -14.70 -14.24 -3.10
N PHE A 97 -15.85 -14.44 -3.75
CA PHE A 97 -16.78 -15.53 -3.42
C PHE A 97 -16.13 -16.92 -3.62
N LEU A 98 -15.47 -17.13 -4.77
CA LEU A 98 -14.74 -18.37 -5.07
C LEU A 98 -13.64 -18.65 -4.03
N VAL A 99 -12.79 -17.66 -3.77
CA VAL A 99 -11.65 -17.79 -2.86
C VAL A 99 -12.12 -18.04 -1.42
N THR A 100 -13.18 -17.37 -0.98
CA THR A 100 -13.76 -17.58 0.36
C THR A 100 -14.30 -19.01 0.50
N THR A 101 -14.95 -19.52 -0.54
CA THR A 101 -15.46 -20.90 -0.60
C THR A 101 -14.31 -21.91 -0.49
N TYR A 102 -13.26 -21.73 -1.29
CA TYR A 102 -12.07 -22.59 -1.27
C TYR A 102 -11.34 -22.53 0.08
N SER A 103 -11.22 -21.34 0.66
CA SER A 103 -10.48 -21.09 1.92
C SER A 103 -11.04 -21.88 3.10
N ARG A 104 -12.35 -22.16 3.11
CA ARG A 104 -13.01 -22.96 4.17
C ARG A 104 -12.40 -24.35 4.31
N ILE A 105 -12.09 -24.99 3.18
CA ILE A 105 -11.53 -26.34 3.17
C ILE A 105 -10.01 -26.26 3.34
N TYR A 106 -9.35 -25.35 2.61
CA TYR A 106 -7.90 -25.22 2.61
C TYR A 106 -7.30 -24.90 3.98
N LEU A 107 -7.98 -24.07 4.78
CA LEU A 107 -7.48 -23.61 6.08
C LEU A 107 -8.04 -24.41 7.26
N HIS A 108 -8.79 -25.50 7.03
CA HIS A 108 -9.37 -26.28 8.12
C HIS A 108 -8.29 -26.68 9.14
N ARG A 109 -8.55 -26.43 10.43
CA ARG A 109 -7.62 -26.67 11.56
C ARG A 109 -6.39 -25.76 11.63
N GLU A 110 -6.33 -24.71 10.83
CA GLU A 110 -5.29 -23.68 10.98
C GLU A 110 -5.58 -22.79 12.21
N PRO A 111 -4.60 -22.55 13.11
CA PRO A 111 -4.81 -21.73 14.32
C PRO A 111 -5.18 -20.27 13.99
N GLY A 112 -4.85 -19.83 12.77
CA GLY A 112 -5.18 -18.52 12.21
C GLY A 112 -6.53 -18.45 11.49
N TYR A 113 -7.40 -19.47 11.53
CA TYR A 113 -8.65 -19.53 10.76
C TYR A 113 -9.50 -18.26 10.88
N LYS A 114 -9.87 -17.85 12.11
CA LYS A 114 -10.61 -16.61 12.36
C LYS A 114 -9.90 -15.38 11.79
N ARG A 115 -8.57 -15.32 11.95
CA ARG A 115 -7.74 -14.20 11.45
C ARG A 115 -7.82 -14.08 9.94
N PHE A 116 -7.78 -15.19 9.23
CA PHE A 116 -7.86 -15.18 7.78
C PHE A 116 -9.17 -14.55 7.30
N PHE A 117 -10.32 -15.04 7.77
CA PHE A 117 -11.62 -14.61 7.24
C PHE A 117 -11.94 -13.14 7.52
N TYR A 118 -11.67 -12.62 8.72
CA TYR A 118 -11.88 -11.17 8.93
C TYR A 118 -10.91 -10.33 8.11
N THR A 119 -9.67 -10.81 7.85
CA THR A 119 -8.71 -10.06 7.03
C THR A 119 -9.14 -10.06 5.56
N ILE A 120 -9.73 -11.15 5.07
CA ILE A 120 -10.35 -11.20 3.73
C ILE A 120 -11.56 -10.26 3.63
N LEU A 121 -12.41 -10.21 4.66
CA LEU A 121 -13.54 -9.26 4.66
C LEU A 121 -13.06 -7.81 4.67
N PHE A 122 -12.03 -7.50 5.46
CA PHE A 122 -11.44 -6.15 5.49
C PHE A 122 -10.74 -5.78 4.17
N PHE A 123 -10.08 -6.75 3.54
CA PHE A 123 -9.56 -6.58 2.19
C PHE A 123 -10.68 -6.26 1.20
N TYR A 124 -11.77 -7.04 1.24
CA TYR A 124 -12.89 -6.88 0.33
C TYR A 124 -13.56 -5.52 0.50
N SER A 125 -13.71 -5.03 1.74
CA SER A 125 -14.25 -3.70 2.00
C SER A 125 -13.33 -2.58 1.45
N GLY A 126 -12.01 -2.68 1.67
CA GLY A 126 -11.05 -1.74 1.09
C GLY A 126 -10.99 -1.78 -0.44
N TYR A 127 -11.09 -2.98 -1.03
CA TYR A 127 -11.16 -3.16 -2.48
C TYR A 127 -12.41 -2.50 -3.05
N MET A 128 -13.57 -2.74 -2.46
CA MET A 128 -14.83 -2.12 -2.89
C MET A 128 -14.75 -0.59 -2.79
N LEU A 129 -14.24 -0.05 -1.69
CA LEU A 129 -14.06 1.39 -1.56
C LEU A 129 -13.12 1.97 -2.63
N ALA A 130 -12.00 1.29 -2.92
CA ALA A 130 -11.04 1.75 -3.93
C ALA A 130 -11.64 1.77 -5.36
N ILE A 131 -12.42 0.75 -5.74
CA ILE A 131 -12.95 0.68 -7.12
C ILE A 131 -14.16 1.58 -7.34
N PHE A 132 -14.90 1.89 -6.28
CA PHE A 132 -16.02 2.82 -6.30
C PHE A 132 -15.59 4.27 -6.02
N ALA A 133 -14.31 4.53 -5.78
CA ALA A 133 -13.83 5.89 -5.55
C ALA A 133 -14.09 6.81 -6.76
N GLY A 134 -14.64 7.98 -6.48
CA GLY A 134 -14.89 9.05 -7.45
C GLY A 134 -13.82 10.13 -7.50
N ASN A 135 -12.90 10.15 -6.54
CA ASN A 135 -11.72 11.03 -6.52
C ASN A 135 -10.47 10.30 -5.98
N LEU A 136 -9.30 10.95 -6.04
CA LEU A 136 -8.04 10.36 -5.61
C LEU A 136 -7.98 10.12 -4.09
N GLU A 137 -8.58 11.00 -3.30
CA GLU A 137 -8.67 10.93 -1.84
C GLU A 137 -9.40 9.66 -1.41
N THR A 138 -10.61 9.44 -1.94
CA THR A 138 -11.42 8.24 -1.66
C THR A 138 -10.70 6.98 -2.12
N LEU A 139 -10.03 7.06 -3.28
CA LEU A 139 -9.22 5.96 -3.79
C LEU A 139 -8.07 5.63 -2.84
N PHE A 140 -7.41 6.66 -2.29
CA PHE A 140 -6.30 6.51 -1.35
C PHE A 140 -6.74 5.84 -0.04
N ILE A 141 -7.95 6.15 0.46
CA ILE A 141 -8.54 5.46 1.63
C ILE A 141 -8.60 3.94 1.38
N GLY A 142 -9.19 3.52 0.26
CA GLY A 142 -9.24 2.11 -0.13
C GLY A 142 -7.84 1.52 -0.35
N TRP A 143 -6.95 2.28 -0.99
CA TRP A 143 -5.57 1.89 -1.30
C TRP A 143 -4.74 1.54 -0.06
N GLU A 144 -4.90 2.30 1.02
CA GLU A 144 -4.26 2.09 2.32
C GLU A 144 -4.80 0.86 3.05
N ILE A 145 -6.13 0.66 3.04
CA ILE A 145 -6.76 -0.55 3.60
C ILE A 145 -6.18 -1.80 2.92
N LEU A 146 -5.99 -1.74 1.60
CA LEU A 146 -5.38 -2.81 0.82
C LEU A 146 -3.90 -3.01 1.17
N GLY A 147 -3.17 -1.94 1.50
CA GLY A 147 -1.80 -2.01 1.95
C GLY A 147 -1.65 -2.75 3.27
N ILE A 148 -2.46 -2.42 4.28
CA ILE A 148 -2.38 -3.09 5.59
C ILE A 148 -2.89 -4.53 5.54
N THR A 149 -3.97 -4.79 4.81
CA THR A 149 -4.51 -6.16 4.65
C THR A 149 -3.54 -7.06 3.90
N SER A 150 -2.82 -6.53 2.90
CA SER A 150 -1.71 -7.23 2.24
C SER A 150 -0.63 -7.62 3.25
N PHE A 151 -0.16 -6.69 4.07
CA PHE A 151 0.83 -6.99 5.11
C PHE A 151 0.35 -8.11 6.06
N LEU A 152 -0.90 -8.04 6.52
CA LEU A 152 -1.48 -9.04 7.43
C LEU A 152 -1.61 -10.43 6.78
N LEU A 153 -1.87 -10.52 5.48
CA LEU A 153 -2.02 -11.79 4.77
C LEU A 153 -0.69 -12.41 4.33
N VAL A 154 0.31 -11.61 3.91
CA VAL A 154 1.67 -12.16 3.71
C VAL A 154 2.22 -12.64 5.05
N ALA A 155 2.02 -11.86 6.13
CA ALA A 155 2.41 -12.23 7.47
C ALA A 155 1.44 -13.22 8.15
N PHE A 156 0.57 -13.92 7.41
CA PHE A 156 -0.41 -14.83 8.03
C PHE A 156 0.28 -15.89 8.90
N TYR A 157 1.36 -16.49 8.40
CA TYR A 157 2.24 -17.39 9.17
C TYR A 157 3.23 -16.58 10.03
N ARG A 158 2.67 -15.72 10.89
CA ARG A 158 3.40 -14.70 11.66
C ARG A 158 4.47 -15.20 12.62
N GLU A 159 4.52 -16.49 12.90
CA GLU A 159 5.53 -17.10 13.80
C GLU A 159 6.80 -17.51 13.03
N ARG A 160 6.78 -17.45 11.69
CA ARG A 160 7.93 -17.77 10.84
C ARG A 160 8.66 -16.49 10.44
N TYR A 161 9.99 -16.60 10.32
CA TYR A 161 10.83 -15.46 9.94
C TYR A 161 10.57 -14.96 8.51
N LEU A 162 10.50 -15.88 7.54
CA LEU A 162 10.46 -15.54 6.12
C LEU A 162 9.17 -14.81 5.71
N PRO A 163 7.95 -15.27 6.11
CA PRO A 163 6.71 -14.57 5.82
C PRO A 163 6.68 -13.15 6.41
N VAL A 164 7.16 -12.97 7.63
CA VAL A 164 7.16 -11.65 8.30
C VAL A 164 8.18 -10.71 7.65
N LYS A 165 9.37 -11.20 7.31
CA LYS A 165 10.37 -10.42 6.58
C LYS A 165 9.84 -9.98 5.22
N ASN A 166 9.19 -10.88 4.49
CA ASN A 166 8.65 -10.62 3.17
C ASN A 166 7.43 -9.68 3.24
N ALA A 167 6.54 -9.85 4.22
CA ALA A 167 5.42 -8.95 4.47
C ALA A 167 5.89 -7.51 4.69
N PHE A 168 6.91 -7.32 5.54
CA PHE A 168 7.50 -6.01 5.76
C PHE A 168 8.08 -5.42 4.47
N LYS A 169 8.76 -6.22 3.66
CA LYS A 169 9.32 -5.78 2.38
C LYS A 169 8.24 -5.34 1.39
N VAL A 170 7.18 -6.14 1.23
CA VAL A 170 6.03 -5.83 0.37
C VAL A 170 5.36 -4.53 0.82
N PHE A 171 5.04 -4.43 2.11
CA PHE A 171 4.47 -3.22 2.69
C PHE A 171 5.35 -1.99 2.44
N SER A 172 6.67 -2.13 2.60
CA SER A 172 7.58 -0.99 2.41
C SER A 172 7.60 -0.49 0.96
N ILE A 173 7.48 -1.39 -0.03
CA ILE A 173 7.41 -1.01 -1.44
C ILE A 173 6.06 -0.35 -1.76
N TYR A 174 4.96 -0.84 -1.20
CA TYR A 174 3.65 -0.18 -1.33
C TYR A 174 3.69 1.24 -0.78
N ARG A 175 4.24 1.41 0.43
CA ARG A 175 4.41 2.73 1.05
C ARG A 175 5.25 3.70 0.20
N ILE A 176 6.29 3.23 -0.49
CA ILE A 176 7.03 4.08 -1.43
C ILE A 176 6.15 4.51 -2.60
N GLY A 177 5.30 3.62 -3.12
CA GLY A 177 4.31 3.95 -4.14
C GLY A 177 3.32 5.01 -3.66
N ASP A 178 2.94 4.98 -2.39
CA ASP A 178 2.00 5.93 -1.80
C ASP A 178 2.53 7.38 -1.78
N VAL A 179 3.86 7.59 -1.79
CA VAL A 179 4.45 8.92 -2.04
C VAL A 179 3.93 9.50 -3.36
N GLY A 180 3.79 8.66 -4.39
CA GLY A 180 3.27 9.06 -5.69
C GLY A 180 1.81 9.53 -5.62
N ILE A 181 0.92 8.80 -4.95
CA ILE A 181 -0.48 9.25 -4.83
C ILE A 181 -0.58 10.52 -4.00
N ILE A 182 0.14 10.62 -2.88
CA ILE A 182 0.12 11.81 -2.01
C ILE A 182 0.59 13.06 -2.78
N LEU A 183 1.71 12.96 -3.52
CA LEU A 183 2.22 14.07 -4.31
C LEU A 183 1.33 14.38 -5.52
N ALA A 184 0.70 13.38 -6.13
CA ALA A 184 -0.27 13.58 -7.19
C ALA A 184 -1.53 14.30 -6.67
N MET A 185 -2.01 13.96 -5.47
CA MET A 185 -3.13 14.64 -4.81
C MET A 185 -2.80 16.09 -4.50
N TRP A 186 -1.67 16.35 -3.83
CA TRP A 186 -1.20 17.71 -3.53
C TRP A 186 -1.08 18.56 -4.81
N ALA A 187 -0.44 18.03 -5.84
CA ALA A 187 -0.28 18.76 -7.09
C ALA A 187 -1.62 18.93 -7.82
N SER A 188 -2.45 17.88 -7.90
CA SER A 188 -3.77 17.98 -8.50
C SER A 188 -4.62 19.05 -7.82
N HIS A 189 -4.60 19.11 -6.48
CA HIS A 189 -5.31 20.12 -5.73
C HIS A 189 -4.94 21.55 -6.16
N HIS A 190 -3.64 21.82 -6.33
CA HIS A 190 -3.17 23.13 -6.81
C HIS A 190 -3.52 23.42 -8.26
N LEU A 191 -3.58 22.39 -9.11
CA LEU A 191 -3.94 22.55 -10.52
C LEU A 191 -5.42 22.90 -10.70
N TRP A 192 -6.29 22.35 -9.84
CA TRP A 192 -7.73 22.47 -9.98
C TRP A 192 -8.38 23.45 -9.00
N HIS A 193 -7.65 23.84 -7.94
CA HIS A 193 -8.17 24.57 -6.78
C HIS A 193 -9.35 23.87 -6.09
N GLU A 194 -9.42 22.55 -6.23
CA GLU A 194 -10.43 21.70 -5.62
C GLU A 194 -9.99 20.22 -5.67
N ASN A 195 -10.70 19.37 -4.94
CA ASN A 195 -10.57 17.92 -5.06
C ASN A 195 -11.23 17.45 -6.36
N VAL A 196 -10.41 17.20 -7.38
CA VAL A 196 -10.90 16.82 -8.70
C VAL A 196 -11.57 15.45 -8.70
N THR A 197 -12.80 15.39 -9.20
CA THR A 197 -13.51 14.12 -9.42
C THR A 197 -13.09 13.49 -10.75
N PHE A 198 -13.12 12.17 -10.81
CA PHE A 198 -12.86 11.42 -12.03
C PHE A 198 -13.90 11.73 -13.12
N VAL A 199 -15.11 12.15 -12.74
CA VAL A 199 -16.12 12.66 -13.69
C VAL A 199 -15.62 13.94 -14.35
N LYS A 200 -15.08 14.89 -13.58
CA LYS A 200 -14.55 16.15 -14.13
C LYS A 200 -13.35 15.90 -15.05
N LEU A 201 -12.50 14.93 -14.73
CA LEU A 201 -11.38 14.53 -15.59
C LEU A 201 -11.82 14.01 -16.97
N GLN A 202 -13.04 13.51 -17.13
CA GLN A 202 -13.53 13.05 -18.44
C GLN A 202 -13.78 14.19 -19.44
N ASN A 203 -13.82 15.44 -18.98
CA ASN A 203 -13.95 16.59 -19.87
C ASN A 203 -12.57 16.99 -20.42
N TYR A 204 -12.24 16.47 -21.60
CA TYR A 204 -10.95 16.68 -22.26
C TYR A 204 -10.65 18.15 -22.55
N ASP A 205 -11.65 18.97 -22.92
CA ASP A 205 -11.44 20.39 -23.22
C ASP A 205 -11.01 21.15 -21.96
N LEU A 206 -11.67 20.85 -20.83
CA LEU A 206 -11.35 21.44 -19.53
C LEU A 206 -9.95 21.02 -19.03
N VAL A 207 -9.59 19.74 -19.21
CA VAL A 207 -8.26 19.23 -18.91
C VAL A 207 -7.20 19.88 -19.78
N HIS A 208 -7.44 19.98 -21.08
CA HIS A 208 -6.51 20.57 -22.02
C HIS A 208 -6.23 22.03 -21.67
N HIS A 209 -7.27 22.83 -21.44
CA HIS A 209 -7.15 24.24 -21.08
C HIS A 209 -6.32 24.47 -19.80
N HIS A 210 -6.49 23.63 -18.76
CA HIS A 210 -5.68 23.76 -17.54
C HIS A 210 -4.22 23.33 -17.77
N LEU A 211 -3.98 22.33 -18.60
CA LEU A 211 -2.64 21.81 -18.88
C LEU A 211 -1.82 22.67 -19.84
N GLU A 212 -2.44 23.46 -20.71
CA GLU A 212 -1.76 24.39 -21.63
C GLU A 212 -0.85 25.37 -20.89
N SER A 213 -1.30 25.88 -19.74
CA SER A 213 -0.53 26.80 -18.89
C SER A 213 0.35 26.08 -17.84
N HIS A 214 0.13 24.79 -17.59
CA HIS A 214 0.76 24.05 -16.49
C HIS A 214 1.36 22.69 -16.92
N THR A 215 1.94 22.60 -18.12
CA THR A 215 2.37 21.33 -18.72
C THR A 215 3.36 20.54 -17.85
N MET A 216 4.36 21.21 -17.23
CA MET A 216 5.33 20.55 -16.37
C MET A 216 4.69 19.91 -15.12
N PHE A 217 3.65 20.56 -14.61
CA PHE A 217 2.90 20.09 -13.46
C PHE A 217 2.01 18.90 -13.82
N GLY A 218 1.38 18.93 -15.00
CA GLY A 218 0.68 17.79 -15.58
C GLY A 218 1.57 16.55 -15.73
N ILE A 219 2.79 16.75 -16.23
CA ILE A 219 3.79 15.68 -16.35
C ILE A 219 4.17 15.15 -14.97
N PHE A 220 4.40 16.02 -13.99
CA PHE A 220 4.71 15.64 -12.62
C PHE A 220 3.61 14.74 -12.02
N ILE A 221 2.34 15.18 -12.08
CA ILE A 221 1.18 14.39 -11.61
C ILE A 221 1.17 13.01 -12.29
N SER A 222 1.31 12.99 -13.63
CA SER A 222 1.31 11.74 -14.40
C SER A 222 2.42 10.77 -14.00
N LEU A 223 3.63 11.28 -13.73
CA LEU A 223 4.76 10.47 -13.27
C LEU A 223 4.57 9.95 -11.85
N MET A 224 3.95 10.76 -10.97
CA MET A 224 3.65 10.35 -9.60
C MET A 224 2.55 9.28 -9.55
N LEU A 225 1.52 9.39 -10.40
CA LEU A 225 0.52 8.34 -10.62
C LEU A 225 1.16 7.05 -11.17
N LEU A 226 2.08 7.18 -12.14
CA LEU A 226 2.83 6.02 -12.67
C LEU A 226 3.71 5.37 -11.60
N LEU A 227 4.36 6.14 -10.72
CA LEU A 227 5.16 5.60 -9.61
C LEU A 227 4.28 4.73 -8.70
N ALA A 228 3.12 5.23 -8.30
CA ALA A 228 2.18 4.50 -7.46
C ALA A 228 1.63 3.25 -8.15
N ALA A 229 1.20 3.39 -9.41
CA ALA A 229 0.71 2.28 -10.22
C ALA A 229 1.79 1.19 -10.40
N SER A 230 3.03 1.60 -10.69
CA SER A 230 4.15 0.67 -10.90
C SER A 230 4.51 -0.08 -9.62
N ALA A 231 4.53 0.60 -8.47
CA ALA A 231 4.78 -0.02 -7.18
C ALA A 231 3.70 -1.07 -6.84
N LYS A 232 2.41 -0.73 -6.96
CA LYS A 232 1.29 -1.61 -6.62
C LYS A 232 1.08 -2.76 -7.60
N SER A 233 1.41 -2.56 -8.87
CA SER A 233 1.30 -3.56 -9.93
C SER A 233 2.59 -4.32 -10.23
N ALA A 234 3.61 -4.17 -9.37
CA ALA A 234 4.90 -4.86 -9.52
C ALA A 234 5.55 -4.62 -10.90
N GLN A 235 5.40 -3.43 -11.46
CA GLN A 235 6.07 -3.05 -12.70
C GLN A 235 7.50 -2.61 -12.40
N PHE A 236 8.36 -2.64 -13.40
CA PHE A 236 9.76 -2.23 -13.29
C PHE A 236 9.88 -0.84 -12.64
N PRO A 237 10.79 -0.63 -11.65
CA PRO A 237 11.77 -1.59 -11.09
C PRO A 237 11.26 -2.40 -9.88
N PHE A 238 9.97 -2.34 -9.55
CA PHE A 238 9.36 -2.92 -8.36
C PHE A 238 8.91 -4.38 -8.50
N SER A 239 9.22 -5.07 -9.60
CA SER A 239 8.68 -6.41 -9.89
C SER A 239 9.00 -7.49 -8.86
N SER A 240 10.06 -7.31 -8.08
CA SER A 240 10.56 -8.36 -7.20
C SER A 240 9.68 -8.61 -5.97
N TRP A 241 8.80 -7.70 -5.55
CA TRP A 241 8.00 -7.92 -4.32
C TRP A 241 6.91 -8.98 -4.50
N LEU A 242 6.34 -9.12 -5.70
CA LEU A 242 5.18 -9.97 -5.94
C LEU A 242 5.46 -11.46 -5.65
N PRO A 243 6.57 -12.08 -6.10
CA PRO A 243 6.92 -13.44 -5.70
C PRO A 243 7.14 -13.60 -4.20
N ARG A 244 7.65 -12.57 -3.49
CA ARG A 244 7.87 -12.64 -2.04
C ARG A 244 6.56 -12.59 -1.26
N ALA A 245 5.52 -11.98 -1.82
CA ALA A 245 4.18 -11.97 -1.24
C ALA A 245 3.52 -13.36 -1.24
N MET A 246 4.03 -14.31 -2.04
CA MET A 246 3.50 -15.68 -2.19
C MET A 246 3.78 -16.61 -1.00
N GLU A 247 4.47 -16.12 0.04
CA GLU A 247 4.63 -16.80 1.34
C GLU A 247 3.30 -16.95 2.10
N GLY A 248 2.31 -16.11 1.78
CA GLY A 248 0.97 -16.22 2.37
C GLY A 248 0.25 -17.51 1.95
N PRO A 249 -0.88 -17.84 2.62
CA PRO A 249 -1.75 -18.93 2.20
C PRO A 249 -2.13 -18.80 0.74
N THR A 250 -2.18 -19.92 0.03
CA THR A 250 -2.54 -19.98 -1.39
C THR A 250 -3.83 -19.22 -1.73
N PRO A 251 -4.91 -19.27 -0.91
CA PRO A 251 -6.11 -18.48 -1.18
C PRO A 251 -5.87 -16.96 -1.11
N SER A 252 -5.07 -16.48 -0.16
CA SER A 252 -4.69 -15.05 -0.11
C SER A 252 -3.83 -14.64 -1.30
N SER A 253 -2.94 -15.52 -1.75
CA SER A 253 -2.13 -15.28 -2.95
C SER A 253 -3.01 -15.15 -4.19
N ALA A 254 -4.03 -16.00 -4.31
CA ALA A 254 -4.95 -16.00 -5.44
C ALA A 254 -5.73 -14.69 -5.57
N ILE A 255 -6.27 -14.17 -4.45
CA ILE A 255 -7.11 -12.97 -4.47
C ILE A 255 -6.31 -11.65 -4.49
N PHE A 256 -5.23 -11.52 -3.72
CA PHE A 256 -4.45 -10.28 -3.70
C PHE A 256 -3.52 -10.18 -4.90
N TYR A 257 -2.61 -11.14 -5.00
CA TYR A 257 -1.41 -11.04 -5.83
C TYR A 257 -1.59 -11.71 -7.19
N GLY A 258 -2.58 -12.59 -7.30
CA GLY A 258 -3.00 -13.20 -8.55
C GLY A 258 -3.98 -12.35 -9.36
N SER A 259 -4.86 -11.59 -8.69
CA SER A 259 -6.06 -11.06 -9.36
C SER A 259 -6.53 -9.64 -9.01
N LEU A 260 -6.71 -9.26 -7.74
CA LEU A 260 -7.42 -8.01 -7.44
C LEU A 260 -6.46 -6.88 -7.03
N SER A 261 -5.70 -7.04 -5.96
CA SER A 261 -4.84 -5.96 -5.44
C SER A 261 -3.73 -5.57 -6.42
N VAL A 262 -3.14 -6.53 -7.14
CA VAL A 262 -2.05 -6.27 -8.07
C VAL A 262 -2.52 -5.52 -9.33
N HIS A 263 -3.81 -5.59 -9.66
CA HIS A 263 -4.40 -4.88 -10.81
C HIS A 263 -4.85 -3.47 -10.48
N LEU A 264 -4.77 -3.02 -9.22
CA LEU A 264 -5.19 -1.67 -8.86
C LEU A 264 -4.29 -0.55 -9.39
N GLY A 265 -3.02 -0.83 -9.68
CA GLY A 265 -2.19 0.12 -10.42
C GLY A 265 -2.72 0.35 -11.84
N LEU A 266 -3.18 -0.71 -12.52
CA LEU A 266 -3.86 -0.59 -13.80
C LEU A 266 -5.19 0.18 -13.65
N PHE A 267 -5.99 -0.12 -12.62
CA PHE A 267 -7.22 0.61 -12.34
C PHE A 267 -6.98 2.12 -12.16
N LEU A 268 -5.95 2.50 -11.37
CA LEU A 268 -5.56 3.90 -11.18
C LEU A 268 -5.23 4.59 -12.51
N LEU A 269 -4.45 3.92 -13.37
CA LEU A 269 -4.11 4.48 -14.69
C LEU A 269 -5.34 4.58 -15.60
N ILE A 270 -6.24 3.59 -15.60
CA ILE A 270 -7.49 3.65 -16.38
C ILE A 270 -8.40 4.80 -15.90
N ARG A 271 -8.44 5.06 -14.59
CA ARG A 271 -9.25 6.14 -13.98
C ARG A 271 -8.72 7.52 -14.32
N THR A 272 -7.40 7.65 -14.36
CA THR A 272 -6.70 8.91 -14.62
C THR A 272 -6.31 9.07 -16.08
N GLU A 273 -6.65 8.11 -16.95
CA GLU A 273 -6.33 8.13 -18.38
C GLU A 273 -6.77 9.42 -19.08
N PRO A 274 -7.99 9.94 -18.86
CA PRO A 274 -8.40 11.22 -19.46
C PRO A 274 -7.46 12.39 -19.15
N PHE A 275 -6.73 12.34 -18.03
CA PHE A 275 -5.78 13.38 -17.63
C PHE A 275 -4.43 13.29 -18.37
N TRP A 276 -3.89 12.09 -18.54
CA TRP A 276 -2.53 11.89 -19.05
C TRP A 276 -2.46 11.40 -20.50
N GLU A 277 -3.56 10.97 -21.13
CA GLU A 277 -3.55 10.38 -22.47
C GLU A 277 -2.98 11.33 -23.55
N HIS A 278 -3.34 12.61 -23.48
CA HIS A 278 -2.87 13.64 -24.42
C HIS A 278 -1.46 14.15 -24.09
N GLN A 279 -0.88 13.75 -22.96
CA GLN A 279 0.49 14.08 -22.59
C GLN A 279 1.43 13.02 -23.17
N TRP A 280 1.96 13.28 -24.37
CA TRP A 280 2.80 12.32 -25.11
C TRP A 280 3.92 11.69 -24.26
N PHE A 281 4.61 12.50 -23.45
CA PHE A 281 5.69 12.03 -22.60
C PHE A 281 5.21 11.00 -21.55
N ALA A 282 4.09 11.28 -20.86
CA ALA A 282 3.51 10.36 -19.89
C ALA A 282 3.08 9.05 -20.55
N ARG A 283 2.36 9.14 -21.68
CA ARG A 283 1.89 8.00 -22.46
C ARG A 283 3.04 7.07 -22.88
N VAL A 284 4.13 7.63 -23.40
CA VAL A 284 5.32 6.86 -23.82
C VAL A 284 5.97 6.15 -22.63
N ILE A 285 6.13 6.83 -21.48
CA ILE A 285 6.79 6.22 -20.31
C ILE A 285 5.92 5.12 -19.69
N ILE A 286 4.60 5.29 -19.64
CA ILE A 286 3.67 4.24 -19.18
C ILE A 286 3.82 3.00 -20.07
N GLY A 287 3.77 3.17 -21.40
CA GLY A 287 3.93 2.07 -22.35
C GLY A 287 5.31 1.39 -22.27
N LEU A 288 6.38 2.18 -22.16
CA LEU A 288 7.75 1.66 -22.01
C LEU A 288 7.92 0.85 -20.72
N THR A 289 7.37 1.35 -19.62
CA THR A 289 7.37 0.65 -18.33
C THR A 289 6.68 -0.71 -18.46
N GLY A 290 5.54 -0.76 -19.16
CA GLY A 290 4.80 -1.99 -19.45
C GLY A 290 5.60 -2.99 -20.28
N VAL A 291 6.17 -2.56 -21.41
CA VAL A 291 6.98 -3.40 -22.32
C VAL A 291 8.20 -3.99 -21.61
N VAL A 292 8.95 -3.16 -20.90
CA VAL A 292 10.15 -3.58 -20.16
C VAL A 292 9.77 -4.59 -19.08
N SER A 293 8.69 -4.33 -18.33
CA SER A 293 8.20 -5.24 -17.30
C SER A 293 7.76 -6.58 -17.87
N ALA A 294 7.04 -6.57 -19.01
CA ALA A 294 6.60 -7.78 -19.69
C ALA A 294 7.77 -8.66 -20.14
N ALA A 295 8.78 -8.07 -20.80
CA ALA A 295 9.95 -8.79 -21.27
C ALA A 295 10.78 -9.38 -20.12
N ILE A 296 11.07 -8.56 -19.09
CA ILE A 296 11.86 -9.00 -17.93
C ILE A 296 11.11 -10.11 -17.18
N ALA A 297 9.85 -9.89 -16.81
CA ALA A 297 9.09 -10.85 -16.02
C ALA A 297 8.82 -12.16 -16.77
N ALA A 298 8.59 -12.12 -18.09
CA ALA A 298 8.45 -13.33 -18.90
C ALA A 298 9.73 -14.18 -18.90
N SER A 299 10.90 -13.53 -18.99
CA SER A 299 12.19 -14.23 -18.93
C SER A 299 12.46 -14.85 -17.54
N ILE A 300 12.16 -14.11 -16.46
CA ILE A 300 12.30 -14.61 -15.08
C ILE A 300 11.36 -15.79 -14.83
N GLY A 301 10.08 -15.67 -15.22
CA GLY A 301 9.06 -16.69 -14.97
C GLY A 301 9.42 -18.06 -15.58
N ARG A 302 10.14 -18.10 -16.70
CA ARG A 302 10.56 -19.34 -17.36
C ARG A 302 11.60 -20.15 -16.59
N VAL A 303 12.32 -19.53 -15.66
CA VAL A 303 13.43 -20.17 -14.92
C VAL A 303 13.14 -20.35 -13.43
N GLN A 304 11.94 -19.97 -12.97
CA GLN A 304 11.53 -20.14 -11.58
C GLN A 304 11.26 -21.62 -11.26
N SER A 305 11.76 -22.08 -10.12
CA SER A 305 11.51 -23.44 -9.61
C SER A 305 10.20 -23.58 -8.83
N SER A 306 9.70 -22.48 -8.26
CA SER A 306 8.44 -22.44 -7.52
C SER A 306 7.29 -22.11 -8.44
N VAL A 307 6.25 -22.96 -8.44
CA VAL A 307 5.00 -22.73 -9.21
C VAL A 307 4.37 -21.39 -8.84
N LYS A 308 4.35 -21.01 -7.56
CA LYS A 308 3.80 -19.71 -7.13
C LYS A 308 4.64 -18.54 -7.66
N SER A 309 5.97 -18.63 -7.63
CA SER A 309 6.86 -17.57 -8.15
C SER A 309 6.74 -17.46 -9.67
N GLN A 310 6.61 -18.58 -10.38
CA GLN A 310 6.38 -18.60 -11.81
C GLN A 310 5.05 -17.91 -12.17
N ILE A 311 3.96 -18.25 -11.47
CA ILE A 311 2.66 -17.60 -11.68
C ILE A 311 2.73 -16.10 -11.33
N ALA A 312 3.45 -15.72 -10.26
CA ALA A 312 3.66 -14.33 -9.88
C ALA A 312 4.29 -13.52 -11.02
N TYR A 313 5.42 -13.97 -11.58
CA TYR A 313 6.05 -13.27 -12.70
C TYR A 313 5.22 -13.31 -13.97
N ALA A 314 4.44 -14.37 -14.20
CA ALA A 314 3.47 -14.39 -15.28
C ALA A 314 2.39 -13.31 -15.12
N SER A 315 1.92 -13.05 -13.89
CA SER A 315 1.03 -11.92 -13.60
C SER A 315 1.70 -10.57 -13.87
N VAL A 316 2.94 -10.36 -13.41
CA VAL A 316 3.70 -9.12 -13.70
C VAL A 316 3.77 -8.88 -15.21
N ALA A 317 4.07 -9.93 -15.97
CA ALA A 317 4.21 -9.82 -17.42
C ALA A 317 2.90 -9.44 -18.12
N GLN A 318 1.78 -10.06 -17.75
CA GLN A 318 0.48 -9.74 -18.33
C GLN A 318 0.01 -8.34 -17.94
N ILE A 319 0.25 -7.90 -16.71
CA ILE A 319 -0.09 -6.53 -16.30
C ILE A 319 0.78 -5.52 -17.05
N GLY A 320 2.06 -5.82 -17.30
CA GLY A 320 2.90 -4.99 -18.16
C GLY A 320 2.36 -4.85 -19.58
N LEU A 321 1.77 -5.91 -20.15
CA LEU A 321 1.05 -5.81 -21.43
C LEU A 321 -0.20 -4.93 -21.31
N MET A 322 -0.98 -5.02 -20.22
CA MET A 322 -2.13 -4.14 -20.00
C MET A 322 -1.73 -2.65 -19.89
N PHE A 323 -0.57 -2.34 -19.30
CA PHE A 323 -0.01 -0.98 -19.29
C PHE A 323 0.31 -0.49 -20.71
N LEU A 324 0.89 -1.35 -21.55
CA LEU A 324 1.13 -1.05 -22.96
C LEU A 324 -0.18 -0.85 -23.73
N GLU A 325 -1.15 -1.74 -23.55
CA GLU A 325 -2.47 -1.66 -24.20
C GLU A 325 -3.15 -0.33 -23.88
N LEU A 326 -3.11 0.08 -22.60
CA LEU A 326 -3.66 1.35 -22.16
C LEU A 326 -2.89 2.54 -22.77
N ALA A 327 -1.55 2.50 -22.79
CA ALA A 327 -0.73 3.52 -23.45
C ALA A 327 -0.95 3.58 -24.98
N LEU A 328 -1.44 2.53 -25.60
CA LEU A 328 -1.83 2.52 -27.01
C LEU A 328 -3.26 3.03 -27.24
N GLY A 329 -4.02 3.33 -26.18
CA GLY A 329 -5.42 3.79 -26.24
C GLY A 329 -6.44 2.64 -26.27
N PHE A 330 -6.01 1.40 -26.03
CA PHE A 330 -6.89 0.21 -26.06
C PHE A 330 -7.49 -0.09 -24.69
N LYS A 331 -8.15 0.89 -24.08
CA LYS A 331 -8.77 0.79 -22.74
C LYS A 331 -9.70 -0.41 -22.57
N ASN A 332 -10.61 -0.63 -23.51
CA ASN A 332 -11.55 -1.75 -23.46
C ASN A 332 -10.86 -3.11 -23.56
N PHE A 333 -9.78 -3.19 -24.35
CA PHE A 333 -8.98 -4.40 -24.47
C PHE A 333 -8.23 -4.68 -23.16
N ALA A 334 -7.64 -3.66 -22.53
CA ALA A 334 -7.00 -3.78 -21.22
C ALA A 334 -7.98 -4.25 -20.13
N LEU A 335 -9.25 -3.79 -20.15
CA LEU A 335 -10.29 -4.27 -19.23
C LEU A 335 -10.66 -5.74 -19.46
N PHE A 336 -10.81 -6.15 -20.71
CA PHE A 336 -11.08 -7.55 -21.04
C PHE A 336 -9.90 -8.45 -20.65
N HIS A 337 -8.68 -8.03 -20.96
CA HIS A 337 -7.45 -8.72 -20.59
C HIS A 337 -7.32 -8.82 -19.06
N PHE A 338 -7.60 -7.75 -18.31
CA PHE A 338 -7.67 -7.77 -16.85
C PHE A 338 -8.58 -8.90 -16.34
N ALA A 339 -9.83 -8.94 -16.81
CA ALA A 339 -10.80 -9.93 -16.35
C ALA A 339 -10.32 -11.37 -16.65
N GLY A 340 -9.88 -11.63 -17.89
CA GLY A 340 -9.38 -12.94 -18.30
C GLY A 340 -8.15 -13.39 -17.49
N ASN A 341 -7.18 -12.48 -17.29
CA ASN A 341 -6.00 -12.78 -16.49
C ASN A 341 -6.37 -13.01 -15.01
N ALA A 342 -7.24 -12.20 -14.42
CA ALA A 342 -7.65 -12.33 -13.01
C ALA A 342 -8.29 -13.71 -12.73
N PHE A 343 -9.18 -14.19 -13.62
CA PHE A 343 -9.75 -15.53 -13.53
C PHE A 343 -8.70 -16.62 -13.69
N LEU A 344 -7.86 -16.53 -14.74
CA LEU A 344 -6.84 -17.54 -15.02
C LEU A 344 -5.84 -17.68 -13.88
N ARG A 345 -5.33 -16.56 -13.34
CA ARG A 345 -4.34 -16.56 -12.26
C ARG A 345 -4.93 -17.07 -10.95
N THR A 346 -6.18 -16.70 -10.65
CA THR A 346 -6.88 -17.25 -9.47
C THR A 346 -6.98 -18.77 -9.59
N TYR A 347 -7.43 -19.28 -10.74
CA TYR A 347 -7.51 -20.72 -10.99
C TYR A 347 -6.15 -21.41 -10.82
N GLN A 348 -5.10 -20.90 -11.49
CA GLN A 348 -3.75 -21.48 -11.41
C GLN A 348 -3.22 -21.52 -9.98
N LEU A 349 -3.44 -20.47 -9.19
CA LEU A 349 -3.00 -20.44 -7.80
C LEU A 349 -3.77 -21.42 -6.94
N LEU A 350 -5.10 -21.48 -7.04
CA LEU A 350 -5.92 -22.40 -6.24
C LEU A 350 -5.65 -23.88 -6.56
N VAL A 351 -5.29 -24.21 -7.80
CA VAL A 351 -4.93 -25.57 -8.24
C VAL A 351 -3.46 -25.92 -7.93
N SER A 352 -2.59 -24.91 -7.76
CA SER A 352 -1.14 -25.12 -7.58
C SER A 352 -0.74 -26.16 -6.52
N PRO A 353 -1.39 -26.29 -5.34
CA PRO A 353 -1.00 -27.30 -4.35
C PRO A 353 -1.18 -28.74 -4.86
N SER A 354 -2.28 -28.98 -5.58
CA SER A 354 -2.56 -30.28 -6.20
C SER A 354 -1.63 -30.54 -7.38
N ALA A 355 -1.36 -29.52 -8.20
CA ALA A 355 -0.43 -29.63 -9.34
C ALA A 355 1.00 -29.94 -8.90
N VAL A 356 1.50 -29.27 -7.86
CA VAL A 356 2.84 -29.56 -7.28
C VAL A 356 2.91 -30.99 -6.78
N SER A 357 1.88 -31.49 -6.09
CA SER A 357 1.84 -32.87 -5.60
C SER A 357 1.92 -33.89 -6.75
N TYR A 358 1.23 -33.63 -7.87
CA TYR A 358 1.30 -34.45 -9.07
C TYR A 358 2.69 -34.39 -9.74
N LEU A 359 3.25 -33.19 -9.92
CA LEU A 359 4.55 -32.99 -10.57
C LEU A 359 5.71 -33.60 -9.77
N ILE A 360 5.65 -33.54 -8.44
CA ILE A 360 6.62 -34.23 -7.57
C ILE A 360 6.53 -35.74 -7.81
N ARG A 361 5.32 -36.30 -7.88
CA ARG A 361 5.13 -37.73 -8.17
C ARG A 361 5.70 -38.12 -9.53
N GLU A 362 5.36 -37.39 -10.59
CA GLU A 362 5.94 -37.53 -11.94
C GLU A 362 7.48 -37.51 -11.91
N GLN A 363 8.05 -36.51 -11.25
CA GLN A 363 9.51 -36.39 -11.12
C GLN A 363 10.11 -37.59 -10.39
N PHE A 364 9.48 -38.13 -9.35
CA PHE A 364 10.02 -39.31 -8.65
C PHE A 364 9.99 -40.58 -9.50
N TYR A 365 8.99 -40.79 -10.36
CA TYR A 365 8.82 -42.04 -11.10
C TYR A 365 9.32 -42.01 -12.56
N HIS A 366 9.40 -40.83 -13.19
CA HIS A 366 9.71 -40.67 -14.61
C HIS A 366 10.89 -39.74 -14.90
N PHE A 367 11.73 -39.45 -13.90
CA PHE A 367 12.91 -38.60 -14.12
C PHE A 367 13.88 -39.21 -15.13
N GLN A 368 14.09 -38.49 -16.24
CA GLN A 368 15.13 -38.78 -17.21
C GLN A 368 16.19 -37.67 -17.15
N PRO A 369 17.46 -37.99 -16.84
CA PRO A 369 18.52 -37.00 -16.80
C PRO A 369 18.77 -36.45 -18.22
N LYS A 370 18.67 -35.12 -18.38
CA LYS A 370 19.07 -34.47 -19.62
C LYS A 370 20.59 -34.36 -19.70
N HIS A 371 21.21 -35.06 -20.65
CA HIS A 371 22.60 -34.82 -21.02
C HIS A 371 22.72 -33.46 -21.73
N HIS A 372 23.41 -32.51 -21.11
CA HIS A 372 23.72 -31.23 -21.72
C HIS A 372 25.19 -31.19 -22.13
N ASN A 373 25.45 -31.02 -23.42
CA ASN A 373 26.75 -30.57 -23.90
C ASN A 373 26.79 -29.04 -23.80
N ILE A 374 27.85 -28.50 -23.22
CA ILE A 374 28.04 -27.04 -23.15
C ILE A 374 28.47 -26.56 -24.54
N GLU A 375 27.56 -25.90 -25.24
CA GLU A 375 27.82 -25.31 -26.55
C GLU A 375 28.39 -23.89 -26.38
N THR A 376 29.45 -23.56 -27.13
CA THR A 376 30.21 -22.30 -26.94
C THR A 376 29.92 -21.22 -28.00
N HIS A 377 28.99 -21.47 -28.92
CA HIS A 377 28.61 -20.50 -29.96
C HIS A 377 28.00 -19.22 -29.35
N PHE A 378 28.16 -18.08 -30.04
CA PHE A 378 27.73 -16.77 -29.54
C PHE A 378 26.25 -16.71 -29.15
N THR A 379 25.36 -17.35 -29.93
CA THR A 379 23.92 -17.44 -29.63
C THR A 379 23.65 -18.15 -28.31
N LYS A 380 24.38 -19.23 -28.03
CA LYS A 380 24.30 -19.97 -26.76
C LYS A 380 24.85 -19.17 -25.59
N LYS A 381 25.92 -18.38 -25.80
CA LYS A 381 26.43 -17.45 -24.78
C LYS A 381 25.39 -16.38 -24.39
N LEU A 382 24.65 -15.83 -25.37
CA LEU A 382 23.55 -14.91 -25.09
C LEU A 382 22.41 -15.60 -24.33
N GLU A 383 22.01 -16.79 -24.75
CA GLU A 383 20.99 -17.60 -24.07
C GLU A 383 21.38 -17.88 -22.61
N TYR A 384 22.61 -18.33 -22.34
CA TYR A 384 23.12 -18.55 -21.00
C TYR A 384 23.21 -17.27 -20.18
N SER A 385 23.54 -16.14 -20.81
CA SER A 385 23.56 -14.84 -20.14
C SER A 385 22.16 -14.40 -19.71
N LEU A 386 21.17 -14.52 -20.60
CA LEU A 386 19.75 -14.26 -20.30
C LEU A 386 19.21 -15.21 -19.24
N PHE A 387 19.58 -16.49 -19.30
CA PHE A 387 19.22 -17.48 -18.30
C PHE A 387 19.78 -17.11 -16.91
N LEU A 388 21.07 -16.76 -16.82
CA LEU A 388 21.71 -16.32 -15.58
C LEU A 388 21.11 -15.01 -15.04
N LEU A 389 20.80 -14.05 -15.91
CA LEU A 389 20.10 -12.82 -15.53
C LEU A 389 18.71 -13.13 -14.99
N SER A 390 17.97 -14.03 -15.65
CA SER A 390 16.63 -14.45 -15.24
C SER A 390 16.64 -15.17 -13.89
N ILE A 391 17.61 -16.05 -13.65
CA ILE A 391 17.79 -16.72 -12.34
C ILE A 391 18.07 -15.70 -11.23
N LYS A 392 18.89 -14.69 -11.53
CA LYS A 392 19.18 -13.60 -10.60
C LYS A 392 18.07 -12.56 -10.52
N GLU A 393 16.97 -12.76 -11.23
CA GLU A 393 15.85 -11.81 -11.34
C GLU A 393 16.33 -10.40 -11.72
N TYR A 394 17.31 -10.34 -12.63
CA TYR A 394 17.99 -9.12 -13.07
C TYR A 394 18.59 -8.29 -11.93
N ASN A 395 18.81 -8.91 -10.76
CA ASN A 395 19.24 -8.27 -9.52
C ASN A 395 18.31 -7.11 -9.07
N MET A 396 17.01 -7.15 -9.40
CA MET A 396 16.05 -6.08 -9.04
C MET A 396 16.01 -5.82 -7.53
N ASP A 397 16.11 -6.87 -6.71
CA ASP A 397 16.20 -6.74 -5.26
C ASP A 397 17.42 -5.93 -4.79
N VAL A 398 18.57 -6.14 -5.42
CA VAL A 398 19.81 -5.43 -5.10
C VAL A 398 19.74 -3.99 -5.58
N LEU A 399 19.10 -3.76 -6.74
CA LEU A 399 18.86 -2.43 -7.29
C LEU A 399 18.00 -1.60 -6.33
N LEU A 400 16.84 -2.13 -5.92
CA LEU A 400 15.94 -1.46 -4.97
C LEU A 400 16.61 -1.23 -3.61
N ASP A 401 17.39 -2.20 -3.10
CA ASP A 401 18.16 -2.03 -1.87
C ASP A 401 19.22 -0.92 -1.97
N ARG A 402 19.86 -0.78 -3.14
CA ARG A 402 20.85 0.26 -3.37
C ARG A 402 20.22 1.66 -3.52
N ILE A 403 19.11 1.76 -4.24
CA ILE A 403 18.48 3.05 -4.56
C ILE A 403 17.62 3.56 -3.38
N LEU A 404 16.91 2.67 -2.69
CA LEU A 404 15.90 3.07 -1.69
C LEU A 404 16.40 2.80 -0.26
N TRP A 405 16.72 1.55 0.07
CA TRP A 405 16.90 1.14 1.47
C TRP A 405 18.25 1.54 2.09
N LYS A 406 19.35 1.39 1.36
CA LYS A 406 20.69 1.73 1.83
C LYS A 406 20.86 3.24 2.10
N PRO A 407 20.41 4.16 1.22
CA PRO A 407 20.46 5.59 1.49
C PRO A 407 19.73 5.96 2.78
N PHE A 408 18.47 5.54 2.94
CA PHE A 408 17.68 5.83 4.15
C PHE A 408 18.39 5.35 5.42
N LYS A 409 18.96 4.14 5.36
CA LYS A 409 19.73 3.58 6.49
C LYS A 409 21.05 4.31 6.72
N LYS A 410 21.74 4.77 5.67
CA LYS A 410 22.99 5.54 5.78
C LYS A 410 22.71 6.89 6.45
N PHE A 411 21.72 7.63 5.96
CA PHE A 411 21.30 8.90 6.55
C PHE A 411 20.90 8.73 8.02
N GLY A 412 20.01 7.79 8.33
CA GLY A 412 19.62 7.55 9.72
C GLY A 412 20.77 7.10 10.65
N ASN A 413 21.82 6.45 10.12
CA ASN A 413 22.99 6.09 10.90
C ASN A 413 23.94 7.27 11.16
N ILE A 414 24.05 8.22 10.23
CA ILE A 414 24.78 9.48 10.45
C ILE A 414 24.13 10.25 11.59
N LEU A 415 22.80 10.21 11.68
CA LEU A 415 21.99 10.89 12.70
C LEU A 415 21.98 10.19 14.06
N ARG A 416 22.87 9.22 14.33
CA ARG A 416 22.93 8.50 15.62
C ARG A 416 23.19 9.41 16.82
N PHE A 417 23.76 10.60 16.60
CA PHE A 417 23.91 11.61 17.65
C PHE A 417 22.55 12.06 18.21
N ILE A 418 21.46 11.97 17.44
CA ILE A 418 20.09 12.17 17.92
C ILE A 418 19.71 10.97 18.80
N ASN A 419 20.03 11.10 20.08
CA ASN A 419 19.63 10.21 21.16
C ASN A 419 18.59 10.91 22.04
N ILE A 420 18.01 10.21 23.03
CA ILE A 420 16.98 10.80 23.89
C ILE A 420 17.45 12.07 24.61
N ARG A 421 18.74 12.12 25.00
CA ARG A 421 19.35 13.28 25.66
C ARG A 421 19.36 14.49 24.72
N ASN A 422 19.80 14.31 23.49
CA ASN A 422 19.86 15.37 22.49
C ASN A 422 18.45 15.77 22.01
N VAL A 423 17.46 14.87 22.08
CA VAL A 423 16.05 15.25 21.88
C VAL A 423 15.64 16.29 22.93
N TYR A 424 15.91 16.03 24.22
CA TYR A 424 15.58 16.96 25.30
C TYR A 424 16.38 18.27 25.28
N TYR A 425 17.69 18.21 25.03
CA TYR A 425 18.56 19.39 25.15
C TYR A 425 18.75 20.19 23.86
N ILE A 426 18.47 19.62 22.69
CA ILE A 426 18.67 20.30 21.40
C ILE A 426 17.31 20.45 20.71
N LEU A 427 16.63 19.33 20.40
CA LEU A 427 15.43 19.38 19.56
C LEU A 427 14.28 20.15 20.21
N ILE A 428 14.01 19.95 21.50
CA ILE A 428 12.94 20.67 22.21
C ILE A 428 13.23 22.18 22.26
N PRO A 429 14.40 22.66 22.70
CA PRO A 429 14.73 24.09 22.62
C PRO A 429 14.67 24.66 21.21
N THR A 430 15.16 23.94 20.19
CA THR A 430 15.09 24.42 18.80
C THR A 430 13.65 24.49 18.28
N PHE A 431 12.77 23.59 18.73
CA PHE A 431 11.36 23.62 18.40
C PHE A 431 10.67 24.86 19.00
N PHE A 432 10.93 25.15 20.29
CA PHE A 432 10.41 26.38 20.92
C PHE A 432 10.99 27.65 20.32
N LEU A 433 12.27 27.64 19.91
CA LEU A 433 12.86 28.73 19.14
C LEU A 433 12.14 28.91 17.80
N GLY A 434 11.82 27.81 17.10
CA GLY A 434 11.04 27.84 15.86
C GLY A 434 9.64 28.43 16.08
N LEU A 435 8.94 28.06 17.15
CA LEU A 435 7.66 28.67 17.51
C LEU A 435 7.79 30.17 17.82
N LEU A 436 8.84 30.58 18.52
CA LEU A 436 9.11 31.99 18.80
C LEU A 436 9.39 32.76 17.51
N VAL A 437 10.17 32.17 16.59
CA VAL A 437 10.45 32.72 15.25
C VAL A 437 9.17 32.83 14.42
N GLN A 438 8.27 31.85 14.49
CA GLN A 438 6.96 31.90 13.84
C GLN A 438 6.10 33.05 14.39
N ILE A 439 6.05 33.25 15.71
CA ILE A 439 5.29 34.34 16.34
C ILE A 439 5.87 35.72 15.96
N LEU A 440 7.19 35.80 15.80
CA LEU A 440 7.90 37.02 15.42
C LEU A 440 8.14 37.13 13.91
N SER A 441 7.47 36.34 13.08
CA SER A 441 7.70 36.26 11.63
C SER A 441 7.64 37.63 10.95
N TYR A 442 6.72 38.50 11.38
CA TYR A 442 6.57 39.87 10.87
C TYR A 442 7.82 40.76 11.08
N SER A 443 8.70 40.42 12.03
CA SER A 443 9.94 41.16 12.33
C SER A 443 11.18 40.55 11.66
N ILE A 444 11.02 39.47 10.89
CA ILE A 444 12.11 38.71 10.28
C ILE A 444 12.11 38.95 8.76
N PRO A 445 13.28 39.03 8.09
CA PRO A 445 13.33 39.16 6.63
C PRO A 445 12.57 38.04 5.90
N ASP A 446 11.76 38.40 4.90
CA ASP A 446 10.88 37.48 4.15
C ASP A 446 11.61 36.25 3.60
N PHE A 447 12.83 36.45 3.05
CA PHE A 447 13.67 35.35 2.55
C PHE A 447 13.93 34.25 3.60
N ILE A 448 14.08 34.62 4.88
CA ILE A 448 14.28 33.63 5.95
C ILE A 448 12.98 32.87 6.21
N VAL A 449 11.86 33.58 6.21
CA VAL A 449 10.52 32.99 6.44
C VAL A 449 10.16 31.99 5.35
N GLU A 450 10.51 32.25 4.09
CA GLU A 450 10.26 31.34 2.96
C GLU A 450 11.06 30.03 3.04
N VAL A 451 12.30 30.06 3.56
CA VAL A 451 13.19 28.88 3.61
C VAL A 451 12.99 28.03 4.88
N LEU A 452 12.53 28.64 5.98
CA LEU A 452 12.33 27.96 7.26
C LEU A 452 11.38 26.74 7.20
N PRO A 453 10.22 26.76 6.51
CA PRO A 453 9.36 25.59 6.34
C PRO A 453 10.13 24.36 5.87
N GLU A 454 10.93 24.50 4.81
CA GLU A 454 11.71 23.40 4.24
C GLU A 454 12.76 22.88 5.22
N ILE A 455 13.42 23.78 5.97
CA ILE A 455 14.39 23.40 7.00
C ILE A 455 13.71 22.59 8.11
N PHE A 456 12.56 23.04 8.61
CA PHE A 456 11.84 22.35 9.68
C PHE A 456 11.28 21.00 9.22
N ALA A 457 10.76 20.93 8.00
CA ALA A 457 10.36 19.68 7.36
C ALA A 457 11.53 18.71 7.19
N LEU A 458 12.70 19.21 6.77
CA LEU A 458 13.92 18.42 6.65
C LEU A 458 14.37 17.89 8.02
N ILE A 459 14.28 18.68 9.08
CA ILE A 459 14.54 18.22 10.46
C ILE A 459 13.59 17.09 10.83
N GLY A 460 12.28 17.23 10.57
CA GLY A 460 11.30 16.16 10.76
C GLY A 460 11.69 14.87 10.02
N LEU A 461 11.99 14.98 8.72
CA LEU A 461 12.44 13.86 7.89
C LEU A 461 13.72 13.21 8.43
N MET A 462 14.66 13.99 8.96
CA MET A 462 15.87 13.48 9.62
C MET A 462 15.52 12.65 10.87
N LEU A 463 14.55 13.07 11.69
CA LEU A 463 14.06 12.28 12.83
C LEU A 463 13.50 10.93 12.37
N VAL A 464 12.73 10.93 11.28
CA VAL A 464 12.15 9.72 10.69
C VAL A 464 13.24 8.79 10.16
N PHE A 465 14.26 9.30 9.44
CA PHE A 465 15.40 8.48 9.02
C PHE A 465 16.15 7.88 10.22
N ARG A 466 16.36 8.66 11.28
CA ARG A 466 16.98 8.18 12.51
C ARG A 466 16.15 7.11 13.20
N ALA A 467 14.83 7.27 13.25
CA ALA A 467 13.90 6.27 13.76
C ALA A 467 14.00 4.99 12.91
N TYR A 468 13.95 5.12 11.59
CA TYR A 468 14.12 4.02 10.64
C TYR A 468 15.49 3.32 10.73
N ALA A 469 16.60 4.00 11.04
CA ALA A 469 17.88 3.31 11.23
C ALA A 469 18.02 2.69 12.63
N GLY A 470 17.29 3.21 13.62
CA GLY A 470 17.36 2.80 15.02
C GLY A 470 16.97 1.35 15.26
N ARG A 471 17.77 0.63 16.04
CA ARG A 471 17.50 -0.79 16.39
C ARG A 471 17.55 -1.14 17.87
N ARG A 472 18.34 -0.43 18.67
CA ARG A 472 18.62 -0.83 20.07
C ARG A 472 17.56 -0.38 21.07
N ASN A 473 17.07 0.85 20.94
CA ASN A 473 16.16 1.44 21.91
C ASN A 473 14.82 1.76 21.24
N VAL A 474 13.79 0.97 21.55
CA VAL A 474 12.44 1.14 21.02
C VAL A 474 11.78 2.46 21.43
N PHE A 475 12.08 2.97 22.63
CA PHE A 475 11.51 4.22 23.12
C PHE A 475 12.04 5.42 22.32
N VAL A 476 13.33 5.43 22.01
CA VAL A 476 13.89 6.49 21.15
C VAL A 476 13.24 6.46 19.77
N VAL A 477 13.07 5.29 19.16
CA VAL A 477 12.42 5.18 17.85
C VAL A 477 10.97 5.69 17.91
N TRP A 478 10.20 5.25 18.91
CA TRP A 478 8.81 5.69 19.10
C TRP A 478 8.69 7.19 19.33
N THR A 479 9.48 7.74 20.25
CA THR A 479 9.46 9.17 20.57
C THR A 479 9.83 10.02 19.36
N LEU A 480 10.83 9.63 18.56
CA LEU A 480 11.19 10.37 17.35
C LEU A 480 10.07 10.38 16.32
N LEU A 481 9.33 9.28 16.17
CA LEU A 481 8.19 9.21 15.26
C LEU A 481 7.03 10.10 15.72
N VAL A 482 6.75 10.16 17.03
CA VAL A 482 5.74 11.07 17.59
C VAL A 482 6.18 12.53 17.44
N VAL A 483 7.43 12.85 17.81
CA VAL A 483 7.98 14.21 17.74
C VAL A 483 8.00 14.74 16.32
N ASN A 484 8.21 13.89 15.31
CA ASN A 484 8.15 14.29 13.90
C ASN A 484 6.85 15.04 13.52
N HIS A 485 5.68 14.60 14.02
CA HIS A 485 4.42 15.29 13.73
C HIS A 485 4.41 16.75 14.21
N PHE A 486 5.07 17.04 15.34
CA PHE A 486 5.20 18.41 15.83
C PHE A 486 6.07 19.25 14.89
N TRP A 487 7.18 18.70 14.39
CA TRP A 487 8.03 19.40 13.42
C TRP A 487 7.34 19.66 12.09
N ILE A 488 6.48 18.74 11.65
CA ILE A 488 5.69 18.94 10.42
C ILE A 488 4.68 20.07 10.60
N VAL A 489 3.93 20.08 11.71
CA VAL A 489 2.98 21.17 12.01
C VAL A 489 3.71 22.51 12.13
N LEU A 490 4.88 22.54 12.79
CA LEU A 490 5.70 23.74 12.87
C LEU A 490 6.22 24.19 11.50
N ALA A 491 6.59 23.26 10.60
CA ALA A 491 7.05 23.63 9.27
C ALA A 491 5.94 24.33 8.47
N ILE A 492 4.72 23.80 8.54
CA ILE A 492 3.57 24.32 7.79
C ILE A 492 3.03 25.60 8.44
N SER A 493 3.21 25.81 9.74
CA SER A 493 2.69 27.00 10.43
C SER A 493 3.39 28.32 10.04
N PHE A 494 4.42 28.25 9.20
CA PHE A 494 5.04 29.38 8.52
C PHE A 494 4.38 29.74 7.19
N ASN A 495 3.60 28.83 6.60
CA ASN A 495 2.74 29.11 5.47
C ASN A 495 1.44 29.78 5.97
N ASP A 496 0.41 29.84 5.14
CA ASP A 496 -0.90 30.42 5.48
C ASP A 496 -1.38 30.04 6.89
N ALA A 497 -2.17 30.94 7.50
CA ALA A 497 -2.52 30.86 8.91
C ALA A 497 -3.31 29.59 9.25
N LEU A 498 -2.59 28.52 9.60
CA LEU A 498 -3.16 27.29 10.17
C LEU A 498 -4.05 27.65 11.37
N THR A 499 -5.32 27.27 11.28
CA THR A 499 -6.24 27.49 12.38
C THR A 499 -5.92 26.57 13.54
N ASN A 500 -6.19 27.02 14.77
CA ASN A 500 -6.06 26.17 15.96
C ASN A 500 -6.90 24.88 15.87
N TYR A 501 -7.99 24.92 15.10
CA TYR A 501 -8.85 23.76 14.86
C TYR A 501 -8.15 22.71 14.00
N GLU A 502 -7.52 23.09 12.88
CA GLU A 502 -6.78 22.18 11.99
C GLU A 502 -5.61 21.51 12.73
N ILE A 503 -4.87 22.30 13.52
CA ILE A 503 -3.79 21.79 14.37
C ILE A 503 -4.33 20.77 15.38
N LEU A 504 -5.43 21.09 16.07
CA LEU A 504 -6.06 20.18 17.03
C LEU A 504 -6.56 18.91 16.35
N TYR A 505 -7.11 19.01 15.14
CA TYR A 505 -7.62 17.88 14.36
C TYR A 505 -6.52 16.88 14.03
N HIS A 506 -5.36 17.36 13.54
CA HIS A 506 -4.19 16.52 13.29
C HIS A 506 -3.72 15.83 14.58
N PHE A 507 -3.58 16.59 15.68
CA PHE A 507 -3.09 16.04 16.94
C PHE A 507 -4.09 15.13 17.68
N ALA A 508 -5.39 15.23 17.38
CA ALA A 508 -6.41 14.37 17.97
C ALA A 508 -6.17 12.88 17.67
N GLY A 509 -5.46 12.54 16.60
CA GLY A 509 -5.09 11.16 16.27
C GLY A 509 -3.67 10.82 16.74
N VAL A 510 -2.73 11.74 16.54
CA VAL A 510 -1.31 11.58 16.88
C VAL A 510 -1.09 11.41 18.38
N ILE A 511 -1.69 12.27 19.22
CA ILE A 511 -1.43 12.26 20.67
C ILE A 511 -1.96 10.98 21.32
N PRO A 512 -3.24 10.56 21.14
CA PRO A 512 -3.74 9.33 21.74
C PRO A 512 -2.98 8.10 21.24
N SER A 513 -2.66 8.03 19.95
CA SER A 513 -1.89 6.92 19.37
C SER A 513 -0.46 6.87 19.93
N GLY A 514 0.19 8.02 20.03
CA GLY A 514 1.53 8.18 20.61
C GLY A 514 1.58 7.74 22.07
N ILE A 515 0.60 8.17 22.88
CA ILE A 515 0.48 7.78 24.30
C ILE A 515 0.21 6.27 24.43
N LEU A 516 -0.77 5.75 23.69
CA LEU A 516 -1.14 4.33 23.73
C LEU A 516 0.05 3.43 23.38
N GLY A 517 0.76 3.73 22.28
CA GLY A 517 1.93 2.95 21.90
C GLY A 517 3.07 3.04 22.92
N TYR A 518 3.29 4.21 23.52
CA TYR A 518 4.30 4.37 24.57
C TYR A 518 3.94 3.54 25.83
N ILE A 519 2.68 3.57 26.28
CA ILE A 519 2.20 2.75 27.40
C ILE A 519 2.40 1.26 27.13
N ILE A 520 2.11 0.81 25.90
CA ILE A 520 2.30 -0.60 25.52
C ILE A 520 3.78 -0.97 25.54
N LEU A 521 4.68 -0.11 25.05
CA LEU A 521 6.12 -0.37 25.12
C LEU A 521 6.63 -0.45 26.56
N VAL A 522 6.15 0.42 27.46
CA VAL A 522 6.46 0.35 28.90
C VAL A 522 5.96 -0.96 29.51
N LYS A 523 4.70 -1.35 29.22
CA LYS A 523 4.12 -2.59 29.72
C LYS A 523 4.87 -3.81 29.20
N MET A 524 5.20 -3.84 27.91
CA MET A 524 5.98 -4.91 27.32
C MET A 524 7.37 -4.99 27.97
N LYS A 525 8.05 -3.86 28.23
CA LYS A 525 9.37 -3.86 28.89
C LYS A 525 9.31 -4.49 30.29
N ARG A 526 8.21 -4.29 31.02
CA ARG A 526 7.97 -4.92 32.33
C ARG A 526 7.71 -6.43 32.23
N LEU A 527 7.10 -6.89 31.14
CA LEU A 527 6.75 -8.31 30.95
C LEU A 527 7.92 -9.13 30.40
N GLU A 528 8.74 -8.56 29.52
CA GLU A 528 9.72 -9.30 28.70
C GLU A 528 11.19 -8.93 28.96
N ASN A 529 11.45 -7.99 29.89
CA ASN A 529 12.77 -7.46 30.32
C ASN A 529 13.66 -6.81 29.23
N ASP A 530 13.75 -7.38 28.02
CA ASP A 530 14.56 -6.88 26.91
C ASP A 530 13.73 -6.74 25.62
N ILE A 531 13.59 -5.49 25.15
CA ILE A 531 12.86 -5.15 23.92
C ILE A 531 13.73 -4.28 23.03
N ASP A 532 14.24 -4.90 21.98
CA ASP A 532 14.96 -4.25 20.89
C ASP A 532 14.33 -4.58 19.52
N LEU A 533 14.86 -3.97 18.47
CA LEU A 533 14.47 -4.21 17.07
C LEU A 533 15.56 -4.93 16.27
N ASN A 534 16.57 -5.51 16.94
CA ASN A 534 17.68 -6.20 16.27
C ASN A 534 17.20 -7.53 15.66
N ARG A 535 16.32 -8.23 16.39
CA ARG A 535 15.72 -9.49 15.98
C ARG A 535 14.20 -9.39 15.97
N PHE A 536 13.57 -10.42 15.41
CA PHE A 536 12.14 -10.65 15.58
C PHE A 536 11.92 -11.34 16.92
N GLN A 537 10.86 -10.95 17.64
CA GLN A 537 10.64 -11.41 19.01
C GLN A 537 9.38 -12.26 19.21
N GLY A 538 8.40 -12.18 18.31
CA GLY A 538 7.24 -13.08 18.31
C GLY A 538 6.27 -12.91 19.48
N HIS A 539 6.30 -11.79 20.22
CA HIS A 539 5.48 -11.60 21.43
C HIS A 539 3.95 -11.64 21.21
N ALA A 540 3.46 -11.63 19.96
CA ALA A 540 2.03 -11.82 19.67
C ALA A 540 1.51 -13.21 20.07
N TYR A 541 2.40 -14.17 20.31
CA TYR A 541 2.03 -15.50 20.79
C TYR A 541 1.53 -15.45 22.24
N GLU A 542 2.31 -14.85 23.15
CA GLU A 542 1.95 -14.72 24.59
C GLU A 542 1.04 -13.53 24.86
N HIS A 543 1.22 -12.41 24.13
CA HIS A 543 0.53 -11.14 24.38
C HIS A 543 -0.31 -10.66 23.17
N PRO A 544 -1.28 -11.46 22.67
CA PRO A 544 -2.02 -11.15 21.45
C PRO A 544 -2.84 -9.85 21.53
N ARG A 545 -3.36 -9.51 22.72
CA ARG A 545 -4.11 -8.25 22.93
C ARG A 545 -3.20 -7.03 22.80
N LEU A 546 -2.00 -7.08 23.38
CA LEU A 546 -1.03 -5.99 23.26
C LEU A 546 -0.53 -5.84 21.82
N ALA A 547 -0.38 -6.93 21.09
CA ALA A 547 -0.04 -6.88 19.66
C ALA A 547 -1.10 -6.12 18.85
N VAL A 548 -2.39 -6.42 19.04
CA VAL A 548 -3.47 -5.73 18.33
C VAL A 548 -3.54 -4.25 18.71
N LEU A 549 -3.48 -3.92 20.01
CA LEU A 549 -3.50 -2.53 20.46
C LEU A 549 -2.28 -1.74 19.96
N PHE A 550 -1.10 -2.36 19.89
CA PHE A 550 0.09 -1.70 19.37
C PHE A 550 0.00 -1.49 17.86
N LEU A 551 -0.62 -2.42 17.12
CA LEU A 551 -0.90 -2.23 15.70
C LEU A 551 -1.86 -1.04 15.49
N ILE A 552 -2.93 -0.93 16.30
CA ILE A 552 -3.86 0.20 16.24
C ILE A 552 -3.12 1.52 16.51
N ALA A 553 -2.27 1.57 17.54
CA ALA A 553 -1.44 2.74 17.83
C ALA A 553 -0.47 3.08 16.67
N CYS A 554 0.12 2.07 16.03
CA CYS A 554 0.96 2.28 14.84
C CYS A 554 0.14 2.84 13.67
N LEU A 555 -1.05 2.32 13.43
CA LEU A 555 -1.92 2.78 12.34
C LEU A 555 -2.42 4.21 12.58
N GLY A 556 -2.81 4.56 13.81
CA GLY A 556 -3.26 5.91 14.12
C GLY A 556 -2.14 6.95 14.09
N LEU A 557 -0.91 6.56 14.41
CA LEU A 557 0.25 7.44 14.26
C LEU A 557 0.73 7.54 12.80
N ALA A 558 0.53 6.51 11.98
CA ALA A 558 0.92 6.49 10.57
C ALA A 558 -0.05 7.21 9.63
N GLY A 559 -1.14 7.81 10.15
CA GLY A 559 -2.16 8.42 9.32
C GLY A 559 -3.06 7.40 8.61
N PHE A 560 -3.45 6.29 9.25
CA PHE A 560 -4.36 5.34 8.59
C PHE A 560 -5.77 5.98 8.39
N PRO A 561 -6.47 5.75 7.27
CA PRO A 561 -7.67 6.52 6.90
C PRO A 561 -8.84 6.59 7.87
N ILE A 562 -8.91 5.66 8.83
CA ILE A 562 -9.95 5.65 9.87
C ILE A 562 -9.61 6.65 11.00
N THR A 563 -8.46 7.32 10.94
CA THR A 563 -7.95 8.19 12.01
C THR A 563 -7.96 9.65 11.62
N THR A 564 -8.14 10.53 12.59
CA THR A 564 -8.09 11.98 12.35
C THR A 564 -6.71 12.44 11.90
N THR A 565 -5.66 11.67 12.19
CA THR A 565 -4.31 11.91 11.65
C THR A 565 -4.32 11.90 10.13
N PHE A 566 -5.05 10.99 9.48
CA PHE A 566 -5.10 10.91 8.01
C PHE A 566 -5.66 12.20 7.38
N VAL A 567 -6.85 12.61 7.81
CA VAL A 567 -7.46 13.87 7.35
C VAL A 567 -6.59 15.07 7.74
N GLY A 568 -5.97 15.03 8.92
CA GLY A 568 -5.02 16.04 9.35
C GLY A 568 -3.78 16.11 8.45
N GLU A 569 -3.26 14.99 7.95
CA GLU A 569 -2.15 14.98 6.98
C GLU A 569 -2.58 15.65 5.67
N ASP A 570 -3.77 15.35 5.15
CA ASP A 570 -4.29 15.98 3.93
C ASP A 570 -4.50 17.50 4.09
N ILE A 571 -5.05 17.94 5.23
CA ILE A 571 -5.17 19.37 5.57
C ILE A 571 -3.78 20.02 5.61
N LEU A 572 -2.79 19.36 6.20
CA LEU A 572 -1.43 19.87 6.25
C LEU A 572 -0.83 20.02 4.84
N PHE A 573 -1.16 19.13 3.89
CA PHE A 573 -0.75 19.28 2.49
C PHE A 573 -1.45 20.43 1.76
N SER A 574 -2.69 20.77 2.11
CA SER A 574 -3.39 21.88 1.45
C SER A 574 -2.77 23.25 1.73
N HIS A 575 -2.04 23.39 2.84
CA HIS A 575 -1.32 24.61 3.21
C HIS A 575 0.10 24.70 2.61
N ILE A 576 0.51 23.74 1.77
CA ILE A 576 1.81 23.78 1.09
C ILE A 576 1.65 24.47 -0.25
N GLY A 577 2.29 25.63 -0.42
CA GLY A 577 2.20 26.41 -1.65
C GLY A 577 2.70 25.67 -2.90
N TYR A 578 2.20 26.07 -4.06
CA TYR A 578 2.52 25.49 -5.38
C TYR A 578 4.03 25.42 -5.68
N ASP A 579 4.79 26.42 -5.25
CA ASP A 579 6.23 26.55 -5.46
C ASP A 579 7.08 25.70 -4.49
N GLN A 580 6.49 25.23 -3.39
CA GLN A 580 7.17 24.51 -2.31
C GLN A 580 7.24 22.99 -2.55
N VAL A 581 7.69 22.58 -3.74
CA VAL A 581 7.79 21.16 -4.14
C VAL A 581 8.67 20.35 -3.17
N PHE A 582 9.75 20.95 -2.65
CA PHE A 582 10.62 20.27 -1.69
C PHE A 582 9.95 20.05 -0.34
N LEU A 583 9.15 21.01 0.13
CA LEU A 583 8.35 20.86 1.34
C LEU A 583 7.37 19.69 1.19
N ALA A 584 6.58 19.68 0.11
CA ALA A 584 5.66 18.59 -0.19
C ALA A 584 6.37 17.23 -0.26
N PHE A 585 7.52 17.17 -0.92
CA PHE A 585 8.32 15.95 -1.03
C PHE A 585 8.85 15.46 0.34
N PHE A 586 9.39 16.36 1.17
CA PHE A 586 9.90 16.00 2.49
C PHE A 586 8.81 15.50 3.43
N LEU A 587 7.63 16.11 3.39
CA LEU A 587 6.47 15.68 4.17
C LEU A 587 5.94 14.33 3.68
N ALA A 588 5.72 14.16 2.37
CA ALA A 588 5.23 12.91 1.80
C ALA A 588 6.17 11.74 2.11
N LEU A 589 7.48 11.95 1.93
CA LEU A 589 8.49 10.96 2.28
C LEU A 589 8.55 10.72 3.79
N GLY A 590 8.39 11.77 4.61
CA GLY A 590 8.35 11.70 6.06
C GLY A 590 7.22 10.82 6.58
N PHE A 591 5.98 11.07 6.14
CA PHE A 591 4.81 10.26 6.51
C PHE A 591 4.94 8.80 6.06
N VAL A 592 5.39 8.59 4.82
CA VAL A 592 5.61 7.25 4.25
C VAL A 592 6.65 6.47 5.06
N ILE A 593 7.83 7.04 5.31
CA ILE A 593 8.89 6.35 6.05
C ILE A 593 8.51 6.18 7.52
N SER A 594 7.75 7.11 8.10
CA SER A 594 7.18 6.98 9.44
C SER A 594 6.31 5.72 9.52
N GLY A 595 5.37 5.54 8.59
CA GLY A 595 4.54 4.34 8.49
C GLY A 595 5.36 3.05 8.33
N ILE A 596 6.41 3.07 7.50
CA ILE A 596 7.34 1.93 7.35
C ILE A 596 8.04 1.64 8.69
N ALA A 597 8.54 2.66 9.38
CA ALA A 597 9.23 2.50 10.66
C ALA A 597 8.31 1.93 11.75
N LEU A 598 7.04 2.35 11.78
CA LEU A 598 6.01 1.87 12.70
C LEU A 598 5.67 0.39 12.47
N ILE A 599 5.37 0.00 11.23
CA ILE A 599 5.11 -1.42 10.90
C ILE A 599 6.33 -2.29 11.13
N ARG A 600 7.54 -1.76 10.90
CA ARG A 600 8.78 -2.46 11.28
C ARG A 600 8.89 -2.69 12.78
N MET A 601 8.54 -1.70 13.62
CA MET A 601 8.52 -1.86 15.07
C MET A 601 7.52 -2.94 15.47
N TYR A 602 6.29 -2.87 14.95
CA TYR A 602 5.28 -3.88 15.17
C TYR A 602 5.78 -5.28 14.79
N ALA A 603 6.30 -5.44 13.57
CA ALA A 603 6.80 -6.71 13.07
C ALA A 603 7.93 -7.28 13.94
N ARG A 604 8.88 -6.44 14.37
CA ARG A 604 10.04 -6.88 15.16
C ARG A 604 9.66 -7.27 16.59
N ILE A 605 8.75 -6.55 17.23
CA ILE A 605 8.34 -6.81 18.61
C ILE A 605 7.37 -7.99 18.68
N PHE A 606 6.38 -8.02 17.79
CA PHE A 606 5.24 -8.94 17.95
C PHE A 606 5.25 -10.13 17.01
N LEU A 607 5.95 -10.05 15.87
CA LEU A 607 5.94 -11.12 14.87
C LEU A 607 7.31 -11.81 14.78
N GLY A 608 7.34 -12.90 14.01
CA GLY A 608 8.46 -13.79 13.78
C GLY A 608 8.60 -14.86 14.86
N PRO A 609 9.72 -15.60 14.84
CA PRO A 609 9.99 -16.65 15.82
C PRO A 609 10.04 -16.07 17.24
N HIS A 610 9.44 -16.78 18.19
CA HIS A 610 9.44 -16.36 19.58
C HIS A 610 10.85 -16.37 20.17
N VAL A 611 11.23 -15.36 20.97
CA VAL A 611 12.58 -15.30 21.58
C VAL A 611 12.81 -16.44 22.57
N LYS A 612 11.78 -16.75 23.37
CA LYS A 612 11.84 -17.81 24.39
C LYS A 612 11.80 -19.19 23.73
N ARG A 613 12.79 -20.03 24.06
CA ARG A 613 13.06 -21.31 23.39
C ARG A 613 12.10 -22.46 23.74
N TYR A 614 11.24 -22.29 24.73
CA TYR A 614 10.26 -23.31 25.13
C TYR A 614 8.98 -23.31 24.27
N HIS A 615 8.84 -22.35 23.34
CA HIS A 615 7.79 -22.40 22.33
C HIS A 615 8.22 -23.21 21.14
N ALA A 616 7.28 -23.93 20.54
CA ALA A 616 7.52 -24.63 19.28
C ALA A 616 7.96 -23.62 18.22
N ILE A 617 9.21 -23.72 17.79
CA ILE A 617 9.70 -22.95 16.64
C ILE A 617 9.17 -23.68 15.42
N ALA A 618 8.33 -23.02 14.63
CA ALA A 618 7.95 -23.53 13.31
C ALA A 618 9.24 -23.89 12.57
N GLN A 619 9.39 -25.17 12.19
CA GLN A 619 10.55 -25.63 11.44
C GLN A 619 10.76 -24.68 10.26
N ARG A 620 12.02 -24.28 10.00
CA ARG A 620 12.35 -23.52 8.79
C ARG A 620 11.74 -24.30 7.63
N SER A 621 10.76 -23.70 6.95
CA SER A 621 10.37 -24.18 5.63
C SER A 621 11.64 -24.09 4.79
N SER A 622 12.14 -25.25 4.39
CA SER A 622 13.30 -25.42 3.51
C SER A 622 13.13 -24.65 2.22
#